data_AF-A0A978UEM3-F1
#
_entry.id   AF-A0A978UEM3-F1
#
_cell.length_a   1.000
_cell.length_b   1.000
_cell.length_c   1.000
_cell.angle_alpha   90.00
_cell.angle_beta   90.00
_cell.angle_gamma   90.00
#
_symmetry.space_group_name_H-M   'P 1'
#
loop_
_entity.id
_entity.type
_entity.pdbx_description
1 polymer ?
#
loop_
_entity_poly.entity_id
_entity_poly.type
_entity_poly.pdbx_seq_one_letter_code
_entity_poly.pdbx_strand_id
1 'polypeptide(L)'
;MKFRFPCLACFSSERENGFSENSSRQVAFILQTRWEKGDLALSSSLLMGIWFPLKKGRLRDGTLVAVKVLSIELESMRGEREFISELTALSDIRHENLVKLRGCCVEGASRYLVYDYMENNSLTQTLLGGEQTRKNFTWDTRRAISLGVARGLAHLHEEAWEAHKANKLLQLVDPTLAMNFPDNEAIRFIKVGLLCVQQTARLRPLMSAAVKMLTNEIDIEDVEISQPGVVTDLMEIKMGQQHSSQTSSVFSNNFTTISSLGPYTSDF
;
A
#
# COMPACT_ATOMS: atom_id res chain seq x y z
N MET A 1 2.86 31.48 -4.41
CA MET A 1 2.17 31.66 -3.12
C MET A 1 2.44 30.42 -2.28
N LYS A 2 3.36 30.52 -1.31
CA LYS A 2 3.70 29.46 -0.35
C LYS A 2 2.90 29.73 0.92
N PHE A 3 1.94 28.88 1.27
CA PHE A 3 1.28 28.96 2.56
C PHE A 3 2.21 28.40 3.64
N ARG A 4 2.66 29.29 4.52
CA ARG A 4 3.46 28.98 5.71
C ARG A 4 2.46 28.89 6.87
N PHE A 5 2.23 27.70 7.40
CA PHE A 5 1.65 27.54 8.73
C PHE A 5 2.70 26.88 9.62
N PRO A 6 3.40 27.64 10.48
CA PRO A 6 4.15 27.07 11.58
C PRO A 6 3.23 27.05 12.80
N CYS A 7 2.65 25.90 13.15
CA CYS A 7 2.29 25.70 14.55
C CYS A 7 3.54 25.20 15.28
N LEU A 8 4.43 26.14 15.61
CA LEU A 8 5.61 25.92 16.45
C LEU A 8 5.29 26.11 17.96
N ALA A 9 4.03 26.34 18.32
CA ALA A 9 3.62 26.74 19.68
C ALA A 9 3.15 25.59 20.60
N CYS A 10 3.14 24.33 20.16
CA CYS A 10 2.65 23.22 20.99
C CYS A 10 3.66 22.68 22.03
N PHE A 11 4.85 23.26 22.18
CA PHE A 11 5.91 22.71 23.04
C PHE A 11 6.13 23.43 24.38
N SER A 12 5.32 24.42 24.72
CA SER A 12 5.44 25.13 26.00
C SER A 12 4.17 24.99 26.83
N SER A 13 3.98 23.80 27.41
CA SER A 13 3.21 23.62 28.64
C SER A 13 3.59 22.27 29.25
N GLU A 14 4.30 22.33 30.36
CA GLU A 14 4.70 21.19 31.18
C GLU A 14 3.50 20.37 31.65
N ARG A 15 3.77 19.07 31.86
CA ARG A 15 3.01 18.07 32.63
C ARG A 15 1.75 17.51 32.00
N GLU A 16 1.91 16.33 31.39
CA GLU A 16 1.06 15.17 31.68
C GLU A 16 1.87 13.88 31.51
N ASN A 17 1.97 13.13 32.62
CA ASN A 17 2.78 11.92 32.77
C ASN A 17 2.22 10.78 31.90
N GLY A 18 3.07 10.19 31.06
CA GLY A 18 2.76 8.96 30.31
C GLY A 18 3.27 8.94 28.87
N PHE A 19 3.84 10.04 28.39
CA PHE A 19 4.34 10.15 27.03
C PHE A 19 5.87 10.13 27.00
N SER A 20 6.48 9.21 26.25
CA SER A 20 7.94 9.27 26.03
C SER A 20 8.22 10.51 25.17
N GLU A 21 9.02 11.44 25.67
CA GLU A 21 9.44 12.67 24.96
C GLU A 21 9.96 12.36 23.53
N ASN A 22 10.46 11.14 23.34
CA ASN A 22 10.98 10.61 22.10
C ASN A 22 9.92 10.45 20.99
N SER A 23 8.72 9.94 21.32
CA SER A 23 7.64 9.74 20.33
C SER A 23 7.14 11.05 19.72
N SER A 24 7.09 12.15 20.49
CA SER A 24 6.64 13.46 19.98
C SER A 24 7.67 14.07 19.06
N ARG A 25 8.96 13.90 19.36
CA ARG A 25 10.05 14.34 18.49
C ARG A 25 10.06 13.55 17.18
N GLN A 26 9.81 12.24 17.24
CA GLN A 26 9.75 11.38 16.06
C GLN A 26 8.56 11.74 15.15
N VAL A 27 7.37 11.94 15.71
CA VAL A 27 6.18 12.36 14.93
C VAL A 27 6.36 13.74 14.31
N ALA A 28 6.93 14.71 15.04
CA ALA A 28 7.20 16.05 14.51
C ALA A 28 8.24 16.05 13.38
N PHE A 29 9.14 15.07 13.38
CA PHE A 29 10.12 14.89 12.30
C PHE A 29 9.50 14.26 11.06
N ILE A 30 8.57 13.31 11.23
CA ILE A 30 7.97 12.53 10.13
C ILE A 30 6.85 13.29 9.41
N LEU A 31 6.02 14.06 10.12
CA LEU A 31 4.87 14.73 9.52
C LEU A 31 4.94 16.25 9.57
N GLN A 32 4.47 16.86 8.49
CA GLN A 32 4.29 18.30 8.40
C GLN A 32 2.94 18.78 8.97
N THR A 33 2.01 17.88 9.28
CA THR A 33 0.66 18.22 9.76
C THR A 33 0.22 17.35 10.94
N ARG A 34 -0.04 18.00 12.08
CA ARG A 34 -0.54 17.41 13.32
C ARG A 34 -1.78 18.18 13.77
N TRP A 35 -2.83 17.45 14.15
CA TRP A 35 -4.08 18.02 14.67
C TRP A 35 -4.25 17.74 16.16
N GLU A 36 -5.04 18.59 16.81
CA GLU A 36 -5.61 18.33 18.12
C GLU A 36 -6.95 17.60 17.97
N LYS A 37 -7.39 16.82 18.96
CA LYS A 37 -8.69 16.13 18.87
C LYS A 37 -9.87 17.07 18.67
N GLY A 38 -9.79 18.30 19.20
CA GLY A 38 -10.80 19.33 18.97
C GLY A 38 -10.97 19.72 17.50
N ASP A 39 -10.01 19.36 16.63
CA ASP A 39 -10.05 19.61 15.19
C ASP A 39 -10.81 18.54 14.40
N LEU A 40 -11.14 17.42 15.04
CA LEU A 40 -11.62 16.21 14.39
C LEU A 40 -12.91 15.70 15.04
N ALA A 41 -14.03 15.89 14.35
CA ALA A 41 -15.31 15.31 14.76
C ALA A 41 -15.45 13.89 14.20
N LEU A 42 -15.57 12.87 15.07
CA LEU A 42 -15.69 11.47 14.69
C LEU A 42 -17.15 10.99 14.71
N SER A 43 -17.52 10.19 13.71
CA SER A 43 -18.79 9.45 13.69
C SER A 43 -18.72 8.22 14.60
N SER A 44 -19.87 7.78 15.10
CA SER A 44 -20.02 6.55 15.89
C SER A 44 -19.96 5.28 15.04
N SER A 45 -20.16 5.38 13.72
CA SER A 45 -20.15 4.22 12.82
C SER A 45 -18.73 3.85 12.38
N LEU A 46 -18.45 2.55 12.42
CA LEU A 46 -17.27 1.95 11.80
C LEU A 46 -17.48 1.84 10.29
N LEU A 47 -16.42 2.09 9.53
CA LEU A 47 -16.37 1.82 8.10
C LEU A 47 -16.19 0.32 7.92
N MET A 48 -17.26 -0.35 7.49
CA MET A 48 -17.28 -1.79 7.21
C MET A 48 -16.59 -2.08 5.89
N GLY A 49 -15.82 -3.18 5.81
CA GLY A 49 -15.22 -3.66 4.55
C GLY A 49 -13.75 -3.32 4.35
N ILE A 50 -13.06 -2.84 5.38
CA ILE A 50 -11.60 -2.69 5.45
C ILE A 50 -11.10 -3.60 6.59
N TRP A 51 -9.92 -4.19 6.44
CA TRP A 51 -9.33 -5.14 7.40
C TRP A 51 -9.17 -4.55 8.82
N PHE A 52 -9.19 -3.22 8.97
CA PHE A 52 -9.01 -2.52 10.24
C PHE A 52 -10.18 -1.58 10.56
N PRO A 53 -10.52 -1.37 11.85
CA PRO A 53 -11.59 -0.48 12.26
C PRO A 53 -11.23 0.98 11.96
N LEU A 54 -11.90 1.56 10.96
CA LEU A 54 -11.83 2.97 10.61
C LEU A 54 -13.12 3.68 11.00
N LYS A 55 -13.01 4.93 11.44
CA LYS A 55 -14.15 5.82 11.71
C LYS A 55 -14.20 6.92 10.65
N LYS A 56 -15.40 7.33 10.25
CA LYS A 56 -15.58 8.55 9.45
C LYS A 56 -15.36 9.76 10.35
N GLY A 57 -14.61 10.74 9.88
CA GLY A 57 -14.40 12.02 10.55
C GLY A 57 -14.68 13.22 9.66
N ARG A 58 -14.74 14.39 10.28
CA ARG A 58 -14.81 15.70 9.60
C ARG A 58 -13.84 16.68 10.26
N LEU A 59 -13.00 17.31 9.45
CA LEU A 59 -12.08 18.38 9.87
C LEU A 59 -12.82 19.73 9.99
N ARG A 60 -12.21 20.72 10.66
CA ARG A 60 -12.78 22.07 10.85
C ARG A 60 -13.15 22.77 9.55
N ASP A 61 -12.41 22.50 8.48
CA ASP A 61 -12.66 23.06 7.14
C ASP A 61 -13.81 22.36 6.39
N GLY A 62 -14.44 21.35 7.00
CA GLY A 62 -15.53 20.57 6.41
C GLY A 62 -15.06 19.32 5.65
N THR A 63 -13.76 19.12 5.47
CA THR A 63 -13.20 17.97 4.75
C THR A 63 -13.56 16.66 5.45
N LEU A 64 -14.07 15.69 4.69
CA LEU A 64 -14.32 14.33 5.17
C LEU A 64 -13.03 13.53 5.21
N VAL A 65 -12.82 12.79 6.30
CA VAL A 65 -11.63 11.97 6.52
C VAL A 65 -11.99 10.57 7.03
N ALA A 66 -11.10 9.61 6.82
CA ALA A 66 -11.14 8.30 7.47
C ALA A 66 -10.09 8.26 8.58
N VAL A 67 -10.46 7.79 9.76
CA VAL A 67 -9.61 7.85 10.95
C VAL A 67 -9.41 6.46 11.52
N LYS A 68 -8.17 6.00 11.51
CA LYS A 68 -7.75 4.79 12.21
C LYS A 68 -7.41 5.15 13.64
N VAL A 69 -8.11 4.52 14.59
CA VAL A 69 -7.86 4.73 16.02
C VAL A 69 -7.09 3.53 16.53
N LEU A 70 -5.90 3.77 17.06
CA LEU A 70 -5.03 2.78 17.67
C LEU A 70 -4.97 3.08 19.17
N SER A 71 -5.30 2.08 19.98
CA SER A 71 -5.16 2.13 21.44
C SER A 71 -3.80 1.57 21.84
N ILE A 72 -3.12 2.20 22.78
CA ILE A 72 -1.85 1.70 23.30
C ILE A 72 -2.13 0.76 24.47
N GLU A 73 -1.79 -0.52 24.31
CA GLU A 73 -1.67 -1.43 25.45
C GLU A 73 -0.28 -1.24 26.09
N LEU A 74 -0.22 -0.87 27.38
CA LEU A 74 1.03 -0.50 28.04
C LEU A 74 2.10 -1.61 28.05
N GLU A 75 1.70 -2.87 28.10
CA GLU A 75 2.65 -4.00 28.14
C GLU A 75 3.27 -4.29 26.77
N SER A 76 2.46 -4.19 25.70
CA SER A 76 2.87 -4.57 24.36
C SER A 76 3.42 -3.38 23.55
N MET A 77 3.01 -2.16 23.88
CA MET A 77 3.19 -0.95 23.06
C MET A 77 2.80 -1.15 21.58
N ARG A 78 1.90 -2.10 21.30
CA ARG A 78 1.54 -2.51 19.93
C ARG A 78 0.94 -1.36 19.15
N GLY A 79 -0.05 -0.67 19.72
CA GLY A 79 -0.69 0.48 19.08
C GLY A 79 0.28 1.61 18.75
N GLU A 80 1.33 1.82 19.57
CA GLU A 80 2.38 2.81 19.28
C GLU A 80 3.26 2.36 18.11
N ARG A 81 3.66 1.07 18.09
CA ARG A 81 4.47 0.51 17.00
C ARG A 81 3.73 0.55 15.66
N GLU A 82 2.47 0.13 15.64
CA GLU A 82 1.61 0.20 14.45
C GLU A 82 1.45 1.66 13.97
N PHE A 83 1.26 2.60 14.91
CA PHE A 83 1.16 4.03 14.60
C PHE A 83 2.43 4.58 13.93
N ILE A 84 3.60 4.34 14.52
CA ILE A 84 4.89 4.83 13.99
C ILE A 84 5.24 4.14 12.68
N SER A 85 4.97 2.84 12.55
CA SER A 85 5.20 2.10 11.31
C SER A 85 4.38 2.67 10.16
N GLU A 86 3.06 2.82 10.33
CA GLU A 86 2.20 3.36 9.28
C GLU A 86 2.52 4.82 8.96
N LEU A 87 2.87 5.63 9.96
CA LEU A 87 3.35 7.00 9.73
C LEU A 87 4.61 7.03 8.88
N THR A 88 5.60 6.22 9.22
CA THR A 88 6.90 6.20 8.54
C THR A 88 6.73 5.69 7.11
N ALA A 89 5.96 4.61 6.93
CA ALA A 89 5.76 4.00 5.62
C ALA A 89 4.92 4.85 4.66
N LEU A 90 3.92 5.60 5.17
CA LEU A 90 2.91 6.25 4.32
C LEU A 90 3.00 7.78 4.26
N SER A 91 3.83 8.42 5.09
CA SER A 91 3.93 9.89 5.17
C SER A 91 4.40 10.55 3.86
N ASP A 92 5.37 9.93 3.18
CA ASP A 92 5.96 10.48 1.97
C ASP A 92 5.34 9.93 0.68
N ILE A 93 4.56 8.85 0.77
CA ILE A 93 3.90 8.25 -0.39
C ILE A 93 2.80 9.16 -0.93
N ARG A 94 2.93 9.58 -2.19
CA ARG A 94 1.97 10.47 -2.86
C ARG A 94 1.69 10.01 -4.28
N HIS A 95 0.51 9.44 -4.48
CA HIS A 95 0.05 8.98 -5.79
C HIS A 95 -1.48 9.06 -5.91
N GLU A 96 -2.01 9.38 -7.09
CA GLU A 96 -3.45 9.55 -7.33
C GLU A 96 -4.27 8.27 -7.02
N ASN A 97 -3.66 7.10 -7.19
CA ASN A 97 -4.29 5.81 -6.95
C ASN A 97 -3.90 5.15 -5.62
N LEU A 98 -3.31 5.91 -4.69
CA LEU A 98 -3.04 5.46 -3.32
C LEU A 98 -3.75 6.38 -2.32
N VAL A 99 -4.31 5.79 -1.26
CA VAL A 99 -4.97 6.58 -0.22
C VAL A 99 -3.93 7.39 0.52
N LYS A 100 -4.13 8.71 0.58
CA LYS A 100 -3.19 9.63 1.21
C LYS A 100 -3.36 9.65 2.72
N LEU A 101 -2.26 9.44 3.44
CA LEU A 101 -2.16 9.81 4.85
C LEU A 101 -2.06 11.35 4.94
N ARG A 102 -3.05 11.99 5.54
CA ARG A 102 -3.07 13.46 5.72
C ARG A 102 -2.23 13.90 6.91
N GLY A 103 -2.20 13.07 7.95
CA GLY A 103 -1.44 13.32 9.16
C GLY A 103 -1.97 12.53 10.33
N CYS A 104 -1.72 13.02 11.54
CA CYS A 104 -2.11 12.32 12.75
C CYS A 104 -2.64 13.24 13.86
N CYS A 105 -3.29 12.62 14.84
CA CYS A 105 -3.56 13.21 16.14
C CYS A 105 -3.08 12.25 17.24
N VAL A 106 -2.62 12.80 18.35
CA VAL A 106 -2.09 12.06 19.51
C VAL A 106 -2.77 12.63 20.76
N GLU A 107 -3.45 11.78 21.52
CA GLU A 107 -4.14 12.18 22.76
C GLU A 107 -4.04 11.06 23.80
N GLY A 108 -3.33 11.31 24.91
CA GLY A 108 -3.10 10.30 25.95
C GLY A 108 -2.57 8.98 25.39
N ALA A 109 -3.26 7.88 25.66
CA ALA A 109 -2.96 6.54 25.17
C ALA A 109 -3.60 6.21 23.80
N SER A 110 -4.26 7.18 23.16
CA SER A 110 -4.87 7.02 21.84
C SER A 110 -3.99 7.62 20.74
N ARG A 111 -3.94 6.95 19.60
CA ARG A 111 -3.27 7.37 18.38
C ARG A 111 -4.26 7.38 17.23
N TYR A 112 -4.22 8.44 16.44
CA TYR A 112 -5.15 8.66 15.34
C TYR A 112 -4.37 8.88 14.06
N LEU A 113 -4.56 8.02 13.06
CA LEU A 113 -4.09 8.22 11.70
C LEU A 113 -5.24 8.73 10.85
N VAL A 114 -5.02 9.86 10.17
CA VAL A 114 -6.05 10.57 9.42
C VAL A 114 -5.76 10.44 7.92
N TYR A 115 -6.66 9.79 7.19
CA TYR A 115 -6.57 9.54 5.77
C TYR A 115 -7.65 10.30 4.99
N ASP A 116 -7.44 10.44 3.68
CA ASP A 116 -8.52 10.79 2.75
C ASP A 116 -9.70 9.81 2.89
N TYR A 117 -10.92 10.35 2.93
CA TYR A 117 -12.13 9.54 2.96
C TYR A 117 -12.48 9.04 1.56
N MET A 118 -12.69 7.73 1.41
CA MET A 118 -13.06 7.10 0.15
C MET A 118 -14.57 6.82 0.10
N GLU A 119 -15.33 7.65 -0.61
CA GLU A 119 -16.81 7.62 -0.58
C GLU A 119 -17.44 6.35 -1.18
N ASN A 120 -16.75 5.68 -2.10
CA ASN A 120 -17.27 4.54 -2.85
C ASN A 120 -17.03 3.17 -2.17
N ASN A 121 -16.57 3.14 -0.91
CA ASN A 121 -16.21 1.93 -0.17
C ASN A 121 -15.18 1.05 -0.91
N SER A 122 -15.01 -0.21 -0.49
CA SER A 122 -14.06 -1.12 -1.09
C SER A 122 -14.58 -1.77 -2.38
N LEU A 123 -13.65 -2.08 -3.29
CA LEU A 123 -13.97 -2.87 -4.49
C LEU A 123 -14.51 -4.25 -4.14
N THR A 124 -14.06 -4.87 -3.04
CA THR A 124 -14.59 -6.15 -2.54
C THR A 124 -16.09 -6.08 -2.33
N GLN A 125 -16.58 -5.07 -1.61
CA GLN A 125 -18.02 -4.91 -1.38
C GLN A 125 -18.78 -4.63 -2.68
N THR A 126 -18.15 -3.93 -3.62
CA THR A 126 -18.81 -3.54 -4.88
C THR A 126 -18.84 -4.67 -5.91
N LEU A 127 -17.83 -5.54 -5.93
CA LEU A 127 -17.67 -6.64 -6.89
C LEU A 127 -18.24 -7.96 -6.37
N LEU A 128 -18.06 -8.24 -5.08
CA LEU A 128 -18.36 -9.51 -4.41
C LEU A 128 -19.45 -9.38 -3.33
N GLY A 129 -20.00 -8.18 -3.11
CA GLY A 129 -21.10 -7.99 -2.17
C GLY A 129 -22.41 -8.63 -2.64
N GLY A 130 -23.39 -8.66 -1.75
CA GLY A 130 -24.73 -9.17 -2.05
C GLY A 130 -25.40 -8.39 -3.19
N GLU A 131 -26.47 -8.95 -3.74
CA GLU A 131 -27.17 -8.44 -4.93
C GLU A 131 -27.53 -6.94 -4.83
N GLN A 132 -27.83 -6.44 -3.62
CA GLN A 132 -28.17 -5.05 -3.36
C GLN A 132 -26.98 -4.07 -3.31
N THR A 133 -25.77 -4.55 -3.08
CA THR A 133 -24.54 -3.73 -3.03
C THR A 133 -23.66 -3.89 -4.26
N ARG A 134 -23.92 -4.92 -5.08
CA ARG A 134 -23.16 -5.19 -6.29
C ARG A 134 -23.46 -4.14 -7.35
N LYS A 135 -22.46 -3.32 -7.70
CA LYS A 135 -22.61 -2.39 -8.82
C LYS A 135 -22.28 -3.12 -10.13
N ASN A 136 -23.14 -2.97 -11.13
CA ASN A 136 -22.83 -3.40 -12.49
C ASN A 136 -21.95 -2.36 -13.18
N PHE A 137 -20.63 -2.54 -13.08
CA PHE A 137 -19.67 -1.70 -13.79
C PHE A 137 -19.68 -1.98 -15.29
N THR A 138 -19.78 -0.90 -16.09
CA THR A 138 -19.48 -0.90 -17.53
C THR A 138 -18.01 -1.28 -17.77
N TRP A 139 -17.69 -1.70 -18.99
CA TRP A 139 -16.32 -2.11 -19.30
C TRP A 139 -15.31 -0.97 -19.19
N ASP A 140 -15.72 0.26 -19.53
CA ASP A 140 -14.91 1.46 -19.34
C ASP A 140 -14.56 1.69 -17.86
N THR A 141 -15.52 1.56 -16.96
CA THR A 141 -15.27 1.71 -15.53
C THR A 141 -14.35 0.61 -15.00
N ARG A 142 -14.52 -0.64 -15.44
CA ARG A 142 -13.62 -1.74 -15.05
C ARG A 142 -12.19 -1.50 -15.55
N ARG A 143 -12.04 -1.07 -16.81
CA ARG A 143 -10.74 -0.69 -17.38
C ARG A 143 -10.08 0.43 -16.57
N ALA A 144 -10.84 1.47 -16.23
CA ALA A 144 -10.34 2.59 -15.43
C ALA A 144 -9.86 2.14 -14.03
N ILE A 145 -10.64 1.27 -13.36
CA ILE A 145 -10.25 0.68 -12.07
C ILE A 145 -8.97 -0.14 -12.21
N SER A 146 -8.90 -1.06 -13.18
CA SER A 146 -7.72 -1.90 -13.41
C SER A 146 -6.47 -1.06 -13.72
N LEU A 147 -6.62 -0.01 -14.53
CA LEU A 147 -5.51 0.89 -14.85
C LEU A 147 -5.05 1.69 -13.61
N GLY A 148 -5.99 2.17 -12.79
CA GLY A 148 -5.67 2.85 -11.54
C GLY A 148 -4.90 1.96 -10.56
N VAL A 149 -5.34 0.71 -10.38
CA VAL A 149 -4.62 -0.28 -9.54
C VAL A 149 -3.22 -0.53 -10.09
N ALA A 150 -3.07 -0.74 -11.41
CA ALA A 150 -1.78 -0.96 -12.02
C ALA A 150 -0.81 0.22 -11.84
N ARG A 151 -1.31 1.45 -11.97
CA ARG A 151 -0.52 2.68 -11.74
C ARG A 151 -0.08 2.80 -10.27
N GLY A 152 -0.99 2.53 -9.33
CA GLY A 152 -0.66 2.53 -7.90
C GLY A 152 0.42 1.51 -7.53
N LEU A 153 0.30 0.27 -8.05
CA LEU A 153 1.32 -0.77 -7.85
C LEU A 153 2.65 -0.41 -8.51
N ALA A 154 2.63 0.14 -9.72
CA ALA A 154 3.84 0.58 -10.42
C ALA A 154 4.60 1.66 -9.62
N HIS A 155 3.88 2.61 -9.01
CA HIS A 155 4.49 3.61 -8.15
C HIS A 155 5.20 2.97 -6.93
N LEU A 156 4.55 2.01 -6.26
CA LEU A 156 5.16 1.31 -5.12
C LEU A 156 6.40 0.48 -5.53
N HIS A 157 6.36 -0.14 -6.71
CA HIS A 157 7.52 -0.87 -7.24
C HIS A 157 8.69 0.07 -7.56
N GLU A 158 8.42 1.28 -8.07
CA GLU A 158 9.47 2.27 -8.35
C GLU A 158 10.13 2.76 -7.06
N GLU A 159 9.37 3.03 -6.00
CA GLU A 159 9.94 3.39 -4.69
C GLU A 159 10.86 2.28 -4.15
N ALA A 160 10.44 1.01 -4.27
CA ALA A 160 11.27 -0.13 -3.87
C ALA A 160 12.54 -0.25 -4.74
N TRP A 161 12.43 0.07 -6.03
CA TRP A 161 13.55 0.08 -6.97
C TRP A 161 14.56 1.20 -6.67
N GLU A 162 14.11 2.40 -6.33
CA GLU A 162 14.99 3.50 -5.91
C GLU A 162 15.74 3.13 -4.62
N ALA A 163 15.07 2.51 -3.65
CA ALA A 163 15.71 1.99 -2.45
C ALA A 163 16.73 0.88 -2.76
N HIS A 164 16.45 0.03 -3.74
CA HIS A 164 17.41 -0.98 -4.22
C HIS A 164 18.68 -0.34 -4.79
N LYS A 165 18.52 0.61 -5.73
CA LYS A 165 19.65 1.34 -6.33
C LYS A 165 20.48 2.09 -5.30
N ALA A 166 19.84 2.62 -4.26
CA ALA A 166 20.51 3.33 -3.18
C ALA A 166 21.13 2.42 -2.10
N ASN A 167 21.01 1.08 -2.24
CA ASN A 167 21.39 0.09 -1.24
C ASN A 167 20.75 0.33 0.15
N LYS A 168 19.47 0.71 0.14
CA LYS A 168 18.66 1.09 1.31
C LYS A 168 17.45 0.18 1.51
N LEU A 169 17.53 -1.08 1.09
CA LEU A 169 16.40 -2.02 1.14
C LEU A 169 15.82 -2.21 2.54
N LEU A 170 16.65 -2.18 3.60
CA LEU A 170 16.18 -2.29 4.98
C LEU A 170 15.22 -1.15 5.39
N GLN A 171 15.24 0.00 4.70
CA GLN A 171 14.31 1.10 4.98
C GLN A 171 12.88 0.79 4.53
N LEU A 172 12.69 -0.21 3.67
CA LEU A 172 11.37 -0.68 3.24
C LEU A 172 10.75 -1.67 4.23
N VAL A 173 11.54 -2.17 5.19
CA VAL A 173 11.06 -3.16 6.16
C VAL A 173 10.18 -2.49 7.20
N ASP A 174 9.04 -3.12 7.49
CA ASP A 174 8.08 -2.62 8.47
C ASP A 174 8.73 -2.44 9.86
N PRO A 175 8.76 -1.21 10.42
CA PRO A 175 9.33 -0.95 11.74
C PRO A 175 8.69 -1.74 12.89
N THR A 176 7.45 -2.23 12.74
CA THR A 176 6.77 -3.04 13.76
C THR A 176 7.50 -4.35 14.05
N LEU A 177 8.28 -4.86 13.10
CA LEU A 177 9.13 -6.03 13.30
C LEU A 177 10.26 -5.78 14.31
N ALA A 178 10.50 -4.52 14.72
CA ALA A 178 11.40 -4.14 15.81
C ALA A 178 12.82 -4.71 15.69
N MET A 179 13.34 -4.83 14.46
CA MET A 179 14.64 -5.48 14.16
C MET A 179 14.73 -6.93 14.65
N ASN A 180 13.60 -7.60 14.90
CA ASN A 180 13.53 -9.01 15.25
C ASN A 180 13.56 -9.91 14.00
N PHE A 181 14.50 -9.64 13.12
CA PHE A 181 14.74 -10.40 11.90
C PHE A 181 16.19 -10.22 11.49
N PRO A 182 16.79 -11.21 10.82
CA PRO A 182 18.13 -11.06 10.30
C PRO A 182 18.11 -10.23 8.99
N ASP A 183 18.97 -9.20 8.91
CA ASP A 183 18.98 -8.22 7.82
C ASP A 183 19.11 -8.87 6.42
N ASN A 184 19.92 -9.91 6.31
CA ASN A 184 20.14 -10.65 5.07
C ASN A 184 18.85 -11.34 4.57
N GLU A 185 18.02 -11.84 5.48
CA GLU A 185 16.73 -12.43 5.12
C GLU A 185 15.75 -11.37 4.62
N ALA A 186 15.64 -10.23 5.31
CA ALA A 186 14.77 -9.15 4.86
C ALA A 186 15.20 -8.61 3.47
N ILE A 187 16.51 -8.42 3.28
CA ILE A 187 17.08 -8.03 1.99
C ILE A 187 16.75 -9.08 0.91
N ARG A 188 16.90 -10.37 1.23
CA ARG A 188 16.58 -11.47 0.31
C ARG A 188 15.12 -11.43 -0.12
N PHE A 189 14.19 -11.29 0.82
CA PHE A 189 12.76 -11.21 0.54
C PHE A 189 12.43 -10.06 -0.42
N ILE A 190 13.00 -8.87 -0.16
CA ILE A 190 12.76 -7.71 -1.01
C ILE A 190 13.39 -7.90 -2.41
N LYS A 191 14.60 -8.44 -2.50
CA LYS A 191 15.25 -8.78 -3.78
C LYS A 191 14.41 -9.76 -4.60
N VAL A 192 13.90 -10.84 -3.99
CA VAL A 192 13.01 -11.79 -4.67
C VAL A 192 11.73 -11.09 -5.14
N GLY A 193 11.16 -10.21 -4.32
CA GLY A 193 10.02 -9.37 -4.72
C GLY A 193 10.32 -8.54 -5.98
N LEU A 194 11.49 -7.91 -6.05
CA LEU A 194 11.93 -7.14 -7.21
C LEU A 194 12.14 -8.02 -8.47
N LEU A 195 12.70 -9.22 -8.32
CA LEU A 195 12.82 -10.20 -9.41
C LEU A 195 11.45 -10.59 -9.99
N CYS A 196 10.43 -10.73 -9.13
CA CYS A 196 9.07 -11.05 -9.55
C CYS A 196 8.38 -9.94 -10.37
N VAL A 197 8.84 -8.69 -10.26
CA VAL A 197 8.21 -7.53 -10.91
C VAL A 197 9.04 -6.92 -12.04
N GLN A 198 10.13 -7.59 -12.45
CA GLN A 198 11.01 -7.12 -13.53
C GLN A 198 10.24 -6.80 -14.82
N GLN A 199 10.71 -5.78 -15.56
CA GLN A 199 10.13 -5.39 -16.84
C GLN A 199 10.13 -6.54 -17.84
N THR A 200 11.26 -7.24 -17.98
CA THR A 200 11.37 -8.39 -18.88
C THR A 200 10.69 -9.61 -18.27
N ALA A 201 9.51 -9.95 -18.77
CA ALA A 201 8.69 -11.04 -18.23
C ALA A 201 9.41 -12.41 -18.16
N ARG A 202 10.34 -12.68 -19.07
CA ARG A 202 11.13 -13.93 -19.09
C ARG A 202 12.19 -14.02 -18.00
N LEU A 203 12.57 -12.90 -17.37
CA LEU A 203 13.52 -12.87 -16.26
C LEU A 203 12.84 -13.12 -14.90
N ARG A 204 11.51 -12.98 -14.84
CA ARG A 204 10.75 -13.22 -13.61
C ARG A 204 10.84 -14.72 -13.25
N PRO A 205 11.14 -15.06 -11.99
CA PRO A 205 11.23 -16.45 -11.58
C PRO A 205 9.87 -17.14 -11.66
N LEU A 206 9.90 -18.45 -11.94
CA LEU A 206 8.74 -19.30 -11.67
C LEU A 206 8.45 -19.27 -10.17
N MET A 207 7.18 -19.44 -9.79
CA MET A 207 6.78 -19.41 -8.37
C MET A 207 7.57 -20.42 -7.53
N SER A 208 7.80 -21.63 -8.07
CA SER A 208 8.61 -22.66 -7.40
C SER A 208 10.07 -22.23 -7.18
N ALA A 209 10.65 -21.48 -8.12
CA ALA A 209 11.99 -20.91 -7.97
C ALA A 209 11.99 -19.76 -6.96
N ALA A 210 10.98 -18.88 -6.99
CA ALA A 210 10.84 -17.79 -6.03
C ALA A 210 10.75 -18.31 -4.58
N VAL A 211 9.98 -19.38 -4.34
CA VAL A 211 9.92 -20.03 -3.02
C VAL A 211 11.31 -20.52 -2.58
N LYS A 212 12.05 -21.20 -3.47
CA LYS A 212 13.41 -21.66 -3.18
C LYS A 212 14.40 -20.52 -2.91
N MET A 213 14.24 -19.39 -3.60
CA MET A 213 15.01 -18.19 -3.32
C MET A 213 14.66 -17.62 -1.93
N LEU A 214 13.38 -17.59 -1.55
CA LEU A 214 12.96 -17.12 -0.22
C LEU A 214 13.46 -18.02 0.91
N THR A 215 13.45 -19.35 0.71
CA THR A 215 13.94 -20.36 1.67
C THR A 215 15.46 -20.50 1.69
N ASN A 216 16.20 -19.69 0.92
CA ASN A 216 17.66 -19.70 0.84
C ASN A 216 18.25 -21.01 0.27
N GLU A 217 17.47 -21.74 -0.54
CA GLU A 217 17.93 -22.91 -1.29
C GLU A 217 18.64 -22.50 -2.60
N ILE A 218 18.32 -21.31 -3.11
CA ILE A 218 18.96 -20.70 -4.29
C ILE A 218 19.62 -19.40 -3.84
N ASP A 219 20.91 -19.27 -4.10
CA ASP A 219 21.64 -18.03 -3.88
C ASP A 219 21.25 -16.97 -4.93
N ILE A 220 21.09 -15.74 -4.47
CA ILE A 220 20.68 -14.59 -5.27
C ILE A 220 21.65 -13.41 -5.18
N GLU A 221 22.84 -13.59 -4.59
CA GLU A 221 23.83 -12.52 -4.48
C GLU A 221 24.27 -11.98 -5.86
N ASP A 222 24.50 -12.88 -6.83
CA ASP A 222 24.96 -12.55 -8.18
C ASP A 222 23.85 -12.33 -9.22
N VAL A 223 22.58 -12.37 -8.80
CA VAL A 223 21.46 -12.22 -9.72
C VAL A 223 21.24 -10.74 -10.04
N GLU A 224 21.40 -10.38 -11.31
CA GLU A 224 21.12 -9.03 -11.78
C GLU A 224 19.61 -8.72 -11.73
N ILE A 225 19.24 -7.74 -10.92
CA ILE A 225 17.88 -7.23 -10.84
C ILE A 225 17.74 -6.06 -11.82
N SER A 226 16.86 -6.20 -12.80
CA SER A 226 16.50 -5.12 -13.71
C SER A 226 15.37 -4.25 -13.15
N GLN A 227 15.17 -3.06 -13.72
CA GLN A 227 14.06 -2.18 -13.33
C GLN A 227 12.70 -2.92 -13.41
N PRO A 228 11.76 -2.63 -12.48
CA PRO A 228 10.40 -3.13 -12.56
C PRO A 228 9.69 -2.74 -13.85
N GLY A 229 8.70 -3.52 -14.25
CA GLY A 229 7.86 -3.18 -15.41
C GLY A 229 6.98 -1.98 -15.14
N VAL A 230 7.24 -0.85 -15.81
CA VAL A 230 6.36 0.31 -15.76
C VAL A 230 5.22 0.13 -16.75
N VAL A 231 4.00 0.29 -16.25
CA VAL A 231 2.77 0.23 -17.03
C VAL A 231 2.51 1.60 -17.68
N THR A 232 3.38 2.04 -18.59
CA THR A 232 3.11 3.24 -19.40
C THR A 232 2.20 2.93 -20.59
N ASP A 233 2.35 1.73 -21.18
CA ASP A 233 1.85 1.45 -22.54
C ASP A 233 0.53 0.66 -22.56
N LEU A 234 -0.16 0.52 -21.43
CA LEU A 234 -1.48 -0.15 -21.38
C LEU A 234 -2.57 0.65 -22.13
N MET A 235 -2.29 1.91 -22.47
CA MET A 235 -3.10 2.71 -23.37
C MET A 235 -2.90 2.35 -24.86
N GLU A 236 -1.74 1.79 -25.23
CA GLU A 236 -1.36 1.47 -26.62
C GLU A 236 -1.66 0.02 -27.01
N ILE A 237 -1.96 -0.84 -26.03
CA ILE A 237 -2.56 -2.14 -26.30
C ILE A 237 -3.99 -1.89 -26.82
N LYS A 238 -4.09 -1.54 -28.10
CA LYS A 238 -5.31 -1.65 -28.88
C LYS A 238 -5.71 -3.12 -28.89
N MET A 239 -6.50 -3.53 -27.90
CA MET A 239 -7.27 -4.76 -28.00
C MET A 239 -8.31 -4.57 -29.12
N GLY A 240 -7.92 -4.97 -30.34
CA GLY A 240 -8.81 -5.24 -31.46
C GLY A 240 -9.79 -4.13 -31.83
N GLN A 241 -9.31 -3.04 -32.44
CA GLN A 241 -10.14 -2.42 -33.48
C GLN A 241 -10.24 -3.43 -34.62
N GLN A 242 -11.44 -4.00 -34.83
CA GLN A 242 -11.76 -4.70 -36.06
C GLN A 242 -11.59 -3.72 -37.22
N HIS A 243 -10.52 -3.88 -37.99
CA HIS A 243 -10.51 -3.45 -39.38
C HIS A 243 -9.80 -4.53 -40.20
N SER A 244 -10.59 -5.12 -41.08
CA SER A 244 -10.19 -5.96 -42.20
C SER A 244 -9.04 -5.32 -42.98
N SER A 245 -7.94 -6.05 -43.17
CA SER A 245 -7.39 -6.41 -44.49
C SER A 245 -6.11 -7.24 -44.33
N GLN A 246 -6.14 -8.38 -45.03
CA GLN A 246 -5.09 -9.32 -45.39
C GLN A 246 -3.62 -8.85 -45.22
N THR A 247 -2.79 -9.69 -44.61
CA THR A 247 -1.60 -10.29 -45.24
C THR A 247 -1.02 -11.38 -44.33
N SER A 248 -0.65 -12.47 -44.98
CA SER A 248 -0.20 -13.76 -44.48
C SER A 248 1.28 -13.78 -44.08
N SER A 249 1.62 -14.44 -42.95
CA SER A 249 2.31 -15.75 -42.98
C SER A 249 3.02 -16.10 -41.66
N VAL A 250 2.90 -17.39 -41.32
CA VAL A 250 3.70 -18.21 -40.39
C VAL A 250 3.55 -17.96 -38.88
N PHE A 251 2.46 -18.47 -38.31
CA PHE A 251 2.49 -19.01 -36.95
C PHE A 251 2.38 -20.54 -37.03
N SER A 252 3.46 -21.23 -36.69
CA SER A 252 3.44 -22.68 -36.47
C SER A 252 2.72 -22.95 -35.15
N ASN A 253 1.53 -23.51 -35.27
CA ASN A 253 0.70 -24.00 -34.19
C ASN A 253 1.42 -25.11 -33.42
N ASN A 254 1.43 -25.02 -32.09
CA ASN A 254 1.43 -26.16 -31.19
C ASN A 254 0.66 -25.77 -29.92
N PHE A 255 -0.67 -25.65 -30.04
CA PHE A 255 -1.57 -25.60 -28.89
C PHE A 255 -1.97 -27.04 -28.55
N THR A 256 -1.41 -27.57 -27.47
CA THR A 256 -1.96 -28.78 -26.83
C THR A 256 -3.05 -28.34 -25.87
N THR A 257 -4.29 -28.60 -26.25
CA THR A 257 -5.49 -28.38 -25.45
C THR A 257 -5.47 -29.32 -24.23
N ILE A 258 -5.30 -28.79 -23.02
CA ILE A 258 -5.72 -29.50 -21.80
C ILE A 258 -7.06 -28.90 -21.37
N SER A 259 -8.11 -29.43 -21.98
CA SER A 259 -9.46 -29.37 -21.44
C SER A 259 -9.57 -30.41 -20.33
N SER A 260 -10.03 -29.96 -19.15
CA SER A 260 -10.58 -30.71 -18.01
C SER A 260 -9.72 -30.66 -16.75
N LEU A 261 -10.05 -29.76 -15.83
CA LEU A 261 -10.02 -30.04 -14.38
C LEU A 261 -11.25 -29.34 -13.76
N GLY A 262 -12.09 -30.16 -13.13
CA GLY A 262 -13.33 -29.78 -12.45
C GLY A 262 -13.09 -29.07 -11.11
N PRO A 263 -14.14 -28.92 -10.30
CA PRO A 263 -14.20 -27.94 -9.22
C PRO A 263 -13.24 -28.29 -8.07
N TYR A 264 -12.42 -27.32 -7.66
CA TYR A 264 -11.61 -27.39 -6.45
C TYR A 264 -12.51 -27.47 -5.22
N THR A 265 -12.44 -28.60 -4.52
CA THR A 265 -12.90 -28.78 -3.15
C THR A 265 -11.90 -28.14 -2.19
N SER A 266 -12.45 -27.48 -1.17
CA SER A 266 -11.77 -27.13 0.08
C SER A 266 -11.15 -28.35 0.73
N ASP A 267 -9.91 -28.24 1.21
CA ASP A 267 -9.49 -28.72 2.54
C ASP A 267 -8.00 -28.37 2.80
N PHE A 268 -7.75 -27.99 4.07
CA PHE A 268 -6.52 -27.56 4.76
C PHE A 268 -6.13 -26.07 4.68
#